data_AF-A0A7S0KNP7-F1
#
_entry.id   AF-A0A7S0KNP7-F1
#
_cell.length_a   1.000
_cell.length_b   1.000
_cell.length_c   1.000
_cell.angle_alpha   90.00
_cell.angle_beta   90.00
_cell.angle_gamma   90.00
#
_symmetry.space_group_name_H-M   'P 1'
#
loop_
_entity.id
_entity.type
_entity.pdbx_description
1 polymer ?
#
loop_
_entity_poly.entity_id
_entity_poly.type
_entity_poly.pdbx_seq_one_letter_code
_entity_poly.pdbx_strand_id
1 'polypeptide(L)'
;RRFDRASLFQPADISAYFDESADVRIDGGDVFKVRTARGATRGRGCASIAALCLHGCALSGASFALFARRLADRGGENFRVDAMDLRGHGSTRTADDRDLSLDTMAKDVADVCARLYRDDDVQVVLVGHSMGGAVAARVAQLDLVKNLRGVVVIDVVEGTALASVRGEAMRAAVASRAKTFATVADAIEWCVRVARTTSNLESARVSTAHALVPSGGSGS
;
A
#
# COMPACT_ATOMS: atom_id res chain seq x y z
N ARG A 1 3.65 -39.56 -4.52
CA ARG A 1 2.71 -38.41 -4.37
C ARG A 1 3.08 -37.37 -5.42
N ARG A 2 2.18 -37.02 -6.35
CA ARG A 2 2.43 -35.91 -7.30
C ARG A 2 2.42 -34.61 -6.49
N PHE A 3 3.50 -33.86 -6.56
CA PHE A 3 3.58 -32.53 -5.99
C PHE A 3 2.71 -31.61 -6.83
N ASP A 4 1.61 -31.11 -6.27
CA ASP A 4 0.75 -30.15 -6.96
C ASP A 4 1.37 -28.75 -6.85
N ARG A 5 2.04 -28.33 -7.92
CA ARG A 5 2.73 -27.04 -7.99
C ARG A 5 1.77 -25.85 -7.89
N ALA A 6 0.52 -25.99 -8.33
CA ALA A 6 -0.48 -24.92 -8.29
C ALA A 6 -0.92 -24.57 -6.86
N SER A 7 -0.78 -25.52 -5.92
CA SER A 7 -1.08 -25.29 -4.51
C SER A 7 -0.13 -24.28 -3.83
N LEU A 8 1.08 -24.10 -4.35
CA LEU A 8 2.09 -23.18 -3.78
C LEU A 8 1.71 -21.70 -3.94
N PHE A 9 0.96 -21.38 -4.98
CA PHE A 9 0.63 -20.01 -5.36
C PHE A 9 -0.79 -19.62 -4.94
N GLN A 10 -1.45 -20.43 -4.10
CA GLN A 10 -2.77 -20.09 -3.61
C GLN A 10 -2.73 -18.82 -2.74
N PRO A 11 -3.69 -17.89 -2.92
CA PRO A 11 -3.73 -16.66 -2.14
C PRO A 11 -3.79 -16.98 -0.64
N ALA A 12 -3.11 -16.15 0.15
CA ALA A 12 -3.15 -16.23 1.60
C ALA A 12 -4.20 -15.26 2.15
N ASP A 13 -4.79 -15.59 3.30
CA ASP A 13 -5.73 -14.70 3.96
C ASP A 13 -4.99 -13.49 4.54
N ILE A 14 -5.40 -12.29 4.12
CA ILE A 14 -4.84 -11.02 4.57
C ILE A 14 -5.17 -10.73 6.04
N SER A 15 -6.22 -11.34 6.59
CA SER A 15 -6.60 -11.22 8.01
C SER A 15 -5.54 -11.78 8.97
N ALA A 16 -4.65 -12.64 8.49
CA ALA A 16 -3.51 -13.13 9.28
C ALA A 16 -2.45 -12.04 9.56
N TYR A 17 -2.49 -10.93 8.82
CA TYR A 17 -1.48 -9.86 8.88
C TYR A 17 -2.05 -8.53 9.36
N PHE A 18 -3.31 -8.25 9.04
CA PHE A 18 -4.01 -7.04 9.46
C PHE A 18 -5.22 -7.40 10.33
N ASP A 19 -5.34 -6.72 11.46
CA ASP A 19 -6.41 -6.92 12.43
C ASP A 19 -7.74 -6.32 11.92
N GLU A 20 -7.66 -5.28 11.08
CA GLU A 20 -8.84 -4.64 10.50
C GLU A 20 -8.56 -4.05 9.11
N SER A 21 -9.64 -3.76 8.40
CA SER A 21 -9.64 -3.10 7.11
C SER A 21 -10.79 -2.12 7.04
N ALA A 22 -10.50 -0.85 6.83
CA ALA A 22 -11.46 0.25 6.82
C ALA A 22 -11.45 1.01 5.50
N ASP A 23 -12.62 1.53 5.14
CA ASP A 23 -12.80 2.45 4.02
C ASP A 23 -12.89 3.86 4.61
N VAL A 24 -11.80 4.63 4.48
CA VAL A 24 -11.65 5.98 5.03
C VAL A 24 -12.21 6.98 4.03
N ARG A 25 -13.31 7.64 4.38
CA ARG A 25 -13.93 8.68 3.55
C ARG A 25 -13.32 10.04 3.88
N ILE A 26 -12.78 10.72 2.87
CA ILE A 26 -12.27 12.08 3.00
C ILE A 26 -13.28 13.09 2.45
N ASP A 27 -13.03 14.38 2.72
CA ASP A 27 -13.86 15.46 2.17
C ASP A 27 -13.79 15.46 0.63
N GLY A 28 -14.93 15.62 -0.03
CA GLY A 28 -15.05 15.47 -1.48
C GLY A 28 -15.56 14.09 -1.95
N GLY A 29 -15.71 13.12 -1.04
CA GLY A 29 -16.36 11.84 -1.33
C GLY A 29 -15.42 10.70 -1.74
N ASP A 30 -14.13 10.99 -1.91
CA ASP A 30 -13.10 9.99 -2.15
C ASP A 30 -12.98 9.01 -0.97
N VAL A 31 -12.75 7.74 -1.28
CA VAL A 31 -12.72 6.64 -0.31
C VAL A 31 -11.42 5.86 -0.44
N PHE A 32 -10.60 5.90 0.61
CA PHE A 32 -9.31 5.23 0.65
C PHE A 32 -9.36 3.95 1.46
N LYS A 33 -8.79 2.87 0.91
CA LYS A 33 -8.68 1.61 1.64
C LYS A 33 -7.48 1.67 2.58
N VAL A 34 -7.70 1.39 3.86
CA VAL A 34 -6.63 1.31 4.86
C VAL A 34 -6.74 0.00 5.63
N ARG A 35 -5.62 -0.71 5.80
CA ARG A 35 -5.52 -1.96 6.56
C ARG A 35 -4.62 -1.75 7.76
N THR A 36 -5.03 -2.18 8.94
CA THR A 36 -4.33 -1.84 10.18
C THR A 36 -3.85 -3.10 10.89
N ALA A 37 -2.59 -3.09 11.31
CA ALA A 37 -1.98 -4.08 12.19
C ALA A 37 -1.59 -3.40 13.52
N ARG A 38 -2.04 -3.94 14.65
CA ARG A 38 -1.83 -3.39 16.00
C ARG A 38 -0.89 -4.29 16.79
N GLY A 39 0.04 -3.71 17.52
CA GLY A 39 0.97 -4.50 18.33
C GLY A 39 0.27 -5.26 19.45
N ALA A 40 0.87 -6.38 19.86
CA ALA A 40 0.24 -7.33 20.76
C ALA A 40 0.22 -6.83 22.22
N THR A 41 -0.87 -6.16 22.62
CA THR A 41 -1.69 -6.51 23.79
C THR A 41 -3.16 -6.36 23.39
N ARG A 42 -4.01 -7.33 23.74
CA ARG A 42 -5.43 -7.39 23.36
C ARG A 42 -6.30 -6.43 24.19
N GLY A 43 -5.91 -5.16 24.25
CA GLY A 43 -6.69 -4.07 24.83
C GLY A 43 -7.06 -3.05 23.76
N ARG A 44 -8.23 -2.42 23.87
CA ARG A 44 -8.61 -1.25 23.05
C ARG A 44 -7.85 0.01 23.48
N GLY A 45 -6.55 -0.10 23.76
CA GLY A 45 -5.71 1.06 24.00
C GLY A 45 -5.56 1.85 22.69
N CYS A 46 -5.64 3.18 22.76
CA CYS A 46 -5.34 4.01 21.59
C CYS A 46 -3.81 4.03 21.41
N ALA A 47 -3.30 3.41 20.35
CA ALA A 47 -1.88 3.42 20.03
C ALA A 47 -1.39 4.88 19.89
N SER A 48 -0.36 5.26 20.63
CA SER A 48 0.20 6.61 20.60
C SER A 48 1.16 6.83 19.42
N ILE A 49 1.54 5.78 18.69
CA ILE A 49 2.37 5.87 17.48
C ILE A 49 1.71 5.10 16.34
N ALA A 50 1.62 5.73 15.17
CA ALA A 50 1.12 5.12 13.94
C ALA A 50 2.13 5.26 12.81
N ALA A 51 2.51 4.14 12.21
CA ALA A 51 3.26 4.11 10.96
C ALA A 51 2.31 3.95 9.78
N LEU A 52 2.15 5.00 8.94
CA LEU A 52 1.34 4.94 7.73
C LEU A 52 2.23 4.55 6.53
N CYS A 53 1.98 3.36 5.99
CA CYS A 53 2.71 2.76 4.89
C CYS A 53 2.09 3.13 3.53
N LEU A 54 2.91 3.66 2.63
CA LEU A 54 2.56 4.09 1.27
C LEU A 54 3.30 3.24 0.24
N HIS A 55 2.56 2.53 -0.61
CA HIS A 55 3.13 1.53 -1.52
C HIS A 55 3.75 2.13 -2.79
N GLY A 56 4.52 1.31 -3.50
CA GLY A 56 5.09 1.67 -4.80
C GLY A 56 4.11 1.52 -5.96
N CYS A 57 4.48 2.00 -7.15
CA CYS A 57 3.64 1.89 -8.35
C CYS A 57 3.25 0.43 -8.64
N ALA A 58 2.00 0.21 -9.04
CA ALA A 58 1.43 -1.11 -9.35
C ALA A 58 1.42 -2.14 -8.19
N LEU A 59 1.54 -1.64 -6.97
CA LEU A 59 1.27 -2.39 -5.75
C LEU A 59 0.00 -1.82 -5.09
N SER A 60 -0.32 -2.32 -3.91
CA SER A 60 -1.34 -1.77 -3.02
C SER A 60 -0.82 -1.81 -1.58
N GLY A 61 -1.54 -1.23 -0.62
CA GLY A 61 -1.18 -1.28 0.80
C GLY A 61 -0.98 -2.71 1.32
N ALA A 62 -1.62 -3.71 0.69
CA ALA A 62 -1.40 -5.12 1.00
C ALA A 62 0.05 -5.58 0.81
N SER A 63 0.88 -4.90 0.00
CA SER A 63 2.30 -5.23 -0.14
C SER A 63 3.07 -5.12 1.17
N PHE A 64 2.57 -4.33 2.12
CA PHE A 64 3.15 -4.19 3.45
C PHE A 64 2.70 -5.26 4.45
N ALA A 65 1.85 -6.24 4.10
CA ALA A 65 1.28 -7.21 5.05
C ALA A 65 2.30 -7.81 6.04
N LEU A 66 3.37 -8.42 5.53
CA LEU A 66 4.40 -9.05 6.37
C LEU A 66 5.18 -8.00 7.19
N PHE A 67 5.43 -6.84 6.61
CA PHE A 67 6.11 -5.73 7.29
C PHE A 67 5.26 -5.19 8.43
N ALA A 68 3.98 -4.92 8.17
CA ALA A 68 3.03 -4.36 9.10
C ALA A 68 2.85 -5.25 10.32
N ARG A 69 2.59 -6.55 10.11
CA ARG A 69 2.46 -7.51 11.21
C ARG A 69 3.71 -7.56 12.08
N ARG A 70 4.89 -7.73 11.46
CA ARG A 70 6.17 -7.82 12.19
C ARG A 70 6.54 -6.55 12.91
N LEU A 71 6.29 -5.38 12.32
CA LEU A 71 6.61 -4.10 12.93
C LEU A 71 5.64 -3.80 14.08
N ALA A 72 4.34 -4.05 13.90
CA ALA A 72 3.36 -3.93 14.97
C ALA A 72 3.71 -4.83 16.16
N ASP A 73 4.04 -6.11 15.92
CA ASP A 73 4.45 -7.04 16.99
C ASP A 73 5.68 -6.55 17.77
N ARG A 74 6.65 -5.94 17.08
CA ARG A 74 7.84 -5.37 17.71
C ARG A 74 7.58 -4.05 18.44
N GLY A 75 6.66 -3.24 17.94
CA GLY A 75 6.30 -1.94 18.53
C GLY A 75 5.45 -2.04 19.79
N GLY A 76 4.81 -3.20 20.03
CA GLY A 76 4.00 -3.44 21.21
C GLY A 76 2.69 -2.64 21.20
N GLU A 77 2.04 -2.56 22.36
CA GLU A 77 0.66 -2.06 22.50
C GLU A 77 0.44 -0.60 22.08
N ASN A 78 1.48 0.21 22.13
CA ASN A 78 1.43 1.63 21.80
C ASN A 78 1.67 1.91 20.30
N PHE A 79 1.81 0.85 19.49
CA PHE A 79 2.19 0.98 18.09
C PHE A 79 1.18 0.31 17.15
N ARG A 80 0.83 1.01 16.07
CA ARG A 80 0.09 0.43 14.95
C ARG A 80 0.77 0.74 13.63
N VAL A 81 0.52 -0.13 12.65
CA VAL A 81 0.88 0.08 11.25
C VAL A 81 -0.40 0.14 10.43
N ASP A 82 -0.59 1.24 9.72
CA ASP A 82 -1.68 1.43 8.78
C ASP A 82 -1.11 1.34 7.37
N ALA A 83 -1.69 0.52 6.50
CA ALA A 83 -1.26 0.38 5.11
C ALA A 83 -2.38 0.84 4.18
N MET A 84 -2.13 1.94 3.48
CA MET A 84 -3.09 2.61 2.62
C MET A 84 -2.94 2.17 1.17
N ASP A 85 -4.06 1.93 0.48
CA ASP A 85 -4.08 1.89 -0.98
C ASP A 85 -4.14 3.34 -1.49
N LEU A 86 -3.14 3.77 -2.24
CA LEU A 86 -3.09 5.11 -2.82
C LEU A 86 -4.15 5.28 -3.93
N ARG A 87 -4.43 6.52 -4.32
CA ARG A 87 -5.32 6.87 -5.44
C ARG A 87 -5.04 5.99 -6.67
N GLY A 88 -6.10 5.52 -7.33
CA GLY A 88 -6.02 4.64 -8.50
C GLY A 88 -5.43 3.24 -8.23
N HIS A 89 -5.25 2.84 -6.98
CA HIS A 89 -4.68 1.54 -6.62
C HIS A 89 -5.57 0.77 -5.64
N GLY A 90 -5.44 -0.56 -5.68
CA GLY A 90 -6.12 -1.48 -4.78
C GLY A 90 -7.64 -1.31 -4.78
N SER A 91 -8.21 -1.08 -3.59
CA SER A 91 -9.66 -0.87 -3.42
C SER A 91 -10.05 0.58 -3.15
N THR A 92 -9.11 1.52 -3.29
CA THR A 92 -9.37 2.96 -3.20
C THR A 92 -10.19 3.42 -4.40
N ARG A 93 -11.14 4.32 -4.16
CA ARG A 93 -12.02 4.91 -5.17
C ARG A 93 -11.98 6.42 -5.03
N THR A 94 -11.62 7.11 -6.10
CA THR A 94 -11.59 8.57 -6.12
C THR A 94 -12.41 9.13 -7.29
N ALA A 95 -12.79 10.40 -7.21
CA ALA A 95 -13.53 11.08 -8.27
C ALA A 95 -12.73 11.20 -9.57
N ASP A 96 -11.39 11.29 -9.49
CA ASP A 96 -10.50 11.26 -10.65
C ASP A 96 -9.22 10.46 -10.36
N ASP A 97 -9.23 9.17 -10.71
CA ASP A 97 -8.07 8.30 -10.57
C ASP A 97 -6.93 8.61 -11.57
N ARG A 98 -7.11 9.58 -12.49
CA ARG A 98 -6.10 9.95 -13.48
C ARG A 98 -5.14 11.03 -12.98
N ASP A 99 -5.55 11.82 -11.98
CA ASP A 99 -4.67 12.80 -11.35
C ASP A 99 -3.76 12.12 -10.32
N LEU A 100 -2.69 11.52 -10.82
CA LEU A 100 -1.62 10.92 -10.01
C LEU A 100 -0.45 11.90 -9.78
N SER A 101 -0.73 13.21 -9.74
CA SER A 101 0.29 14.19 -9.39
C SER A 101 0.73 14.01 -7.93
N LEU A 102 2.01 14.30 -7.65
CA LEU A 102 2.55 14.17 -6.29
C LEU A 102 1.80 15.04 -5.28
N ASP A 103 1.32 16.21 -5.71
CA ASP A 103 0.60 17.15 -4.85
C ASP A 103 -0.79 16.61 -4.49
N THR A 104 -1.53 16.08 -5.46
CA THR A 104 -2.84 15.44 -5.22
C THR A 104 -2.69 14.22 -4.32
N MET A 105 -1.72 13.34 -4.62
CA MET A 105 -1.48 12.15 -3.79
C MET A 105 -1.01 12.52 -2.36
N ALA A 106 -0.22 13.58 -2.19
CA ALA A 106 0.19 14.07 -0.88
C ALA A 106 -1.00 14.63 -0.09
N LYS A 107 -1.89 15.37 -0.76
CA LYS A 107 -3.14 15.86 -0.15
C LYS A 107 -4.05 14.70 0.28
N ASP A 108 -4.20 13.67 -0.55
CA ASP A 108 -4.97 12.47 -0.21
C ASP A 108 -4.45 11.82 1.08
N VAL A 109 -3.14 11.67 1.20
CA VAL A 109 -2.50 11.11 2.41
C VAL A 109 -2.77 11.99 3.62
N ALA A 110 -2.65 13.31 3.49
CA ALA A 110 -2.92 14.25 4.57
C ALA A 110 -4.39 14.19 5.03
N ASP A 111 -5.33 14.12 4.08
CA ASP A 111 -6.76 14.02 4.36
C ASP A 111 -7.09 12.68 5.07
N VAL A 112 -6.46 11.57 4.65
CA VAL A 112 -6.57 10.28 5.35
C VAL A 112 -5.97 10.34 6.76
N CYS A 113 -4.79 10.95 6.92
CA CYS A 113 -4.17 11.18 8.23
C CYS A 113 -5.11 11.98 9.14
N ALA A 114 -5.71 13.07 8.65
CA ALA A 114 -6.65 13.89 9.40
C ALA A 114 -7.90 13.10 9.83
N ARG A 115 -8.29 12.05 9.08
CA ARG A 115 -9.40 11.16 9.48
C ARG A 115 -8.99 10.11 10.50
N LEU A 116 -7.80 9.52 10.38
CA LEU A 116 -7.32 8.40 11.20
C LEU A 116 -6.64 8.82 12.51
N TYR A 117 -6.05 10.02 12.53
CA TYR A 117 -5.17 10.53 13.58
C TYR A 117 -5.66 11.90 14.07
N ARG A 118 -6.98 12.02 14.30
CA ARG A 118 -7.63 13.27 14.74
C ARG A 118 -7.11 13.77 16.07
N ASP A 119 -6.77 12.85 16.95
CA ASP A 119 -6.25 13.17 18.27
C ASP A 119 -4.76 13.47 18.15
N ASP A 120 -4.35 14.66 18.61
CA ASP A 120 -2.95 15.13 18.60
C ASP A 120 -1.99 14.19 19.37
N ASP A 121 -2.54 13.27 20.16
CA ASP A 121 -1.81 12.28 20.94
C ASP A 121 -1.17 11.18 20.08
N VAL A 122 -1.65 10.96 18.85
CA VAL A 122 -1.05 9.98 17.94
C VAL A 122 0.13 10.60 17.19
N GLN A 123 1.30 10.02 17.30
CA GLN A 123 2.50 10.41 16.56
C GLN A 123 2.58 9.64 15.25
N VAL A 124 2.67 10.35 14.13
CA VAL A 124 2.61 9.76 12.80
C VAL A 124 4.02 9.64 12.22
N VAL A 125 4.34 8.47 11.67
CA VAL A 125 5.53 8.24 10.85
C VAL A 125 5.07 7.76 9.47
N LEU A 126 5.50 8.42 8.40
CA LEU A 126 5.21 7.93 7.05
C LEU A 126 6.29 6.97 6.61
N VAL A 127 5.90 5.83 6.06
CA VAL A 127 6.82 4.81 5.52
C VAL A 127 6.48 4.61 4.04
N GLY A 128 7.27 5.16 3.15
CA GLY A 128 7.00 5.12 1.73
C GLY A 128 8.00 4.27 0.94
N HIS A 129 7.49 3.40 0.09
CA HIS A 129 8.30 2.61 -0.85
C HIS A 129 8.18 3.15 -2.28
N SER A 130 9.32 3.39 -2.96
CA SER A 130 9.36 3.86 -4.35
C SER A 130 8.44 5.09 -4.56
N MET A 131 7.43 5.01 -5.43
CA MET A 131 6.40 6.05 -5.60
C MET A 131 5.84 6.58 -4.26
N GLY A 132 5.49 5.69 -3.32
CA GLY A 132 4.96 6.07 -2.01
C GLY A 132 5.98 6.82 -1.15
N GLY A 133 7.28 6.63 -1.36
CA GLY A 133 8.33 7.40 -0.70
C GLY A 133 8.44 8.83 -1.24
N ALA A 134 8.25 9.02 -2.55
CA ALA A 134 8.14 10.37 -3.12
C ALA A 134 6.90 11.11 -2.60
N VAL A 135 5.76 10.41 -2.48
CA VAL A 135 4.55 10.97 -1.85
C VAL A 135 4.80 11.33 -0.38
N ALA A 136 5.42 10.43 0.40
CA ALA A 136 5.73 10.70 1.81
C ALA A 136 6.65 11.91 2.00
N ALA A 137 7.70 12.03 1.16
CA ALA A 137 8.59 13.17 1.16
C ALA A 137 7.84 14.47 0.81
N ARG A 138 6.93 14.42 -0.17
CA ARG A 138 6.12 15.57 -0.56
C ARG A 138 5.15 16.01 0.54
N VAL A 139 4.54 15.07 1.26
CA VAL A 139 3.69 15.36 2.44
C VAL A 139 4.48 16.13 3.51
N ALA A 140 5.70 15.68 3.80
CA ALA A 140 6.58 16.35 4.76
C ALA A 140 7.06 17.72 4.26
N GLN A 141 7.40 17.84 2.98
CA GLN A 141 7.83 19.11 2.38
C GLN A 141 6.74 20.18 2.43
N LEU A 142 5.48 19.78 2.25
CA LEU A 142 4.32 20.67 2.28
C LEU A 142 3.75 20.87 3.70
N ASP A 143 4.33 20.24 4.72
CA ASP A 143 3.90 20.30 6.12
C ASP A 143 2.39 20.03 6.33
N LEU A 144 1.85 19.02 5.61
CA LEU A 144 0.41 18.78 5.59
C LEU A 144 -0.13 17.97 6.79
N VAL A 145 0.75 17.35 7.58
CA VAL A 145 0.38 16.47 8.70
C VAL A 145 1.01 16.99 9.99
N LYS A 146 0.18 17.64 10.82
CA LYS A 146 0.59 18.36 12.04
C LYS A 146 1.39 17.50 13.04
N ASN A 147 1.02 16.23 13.19
CA ASN A 147 1.64 15.27 14.12
C ASN A 147 2.68 14.35 13.45
N LEU A 148 3.23 14.75 12.30
CA LEU A 148 4.28 14.02 11.62
C LEU A 148 5.60 14.11 12.38
N ARG A 149 6.17 12.96 12.75
CA ARG A 149 7.44 12.85 13.48
C ARG A 149 8.60 12.30 12.67
N GLY A 150 8.32 11.75 11.50
CA GLY A 150 9.36 11.28 10.61
C GLY A 150 8.85 10.69 9.31
N VAL A 151 9.77 10.58 8.36
CA VAL A 151 9.55 9.92 7.08
C VAL A 151 10.63 8.88 6.87
N VAL A 152 10.22 7.66 6.52
CA VAL A 152 11.09 6.57 6.12
C VAL A 152 10.87 6.34 4.63
N VAL A 153 11.96 6.43 3.86
CA VAL A 153 11.93 6.29 2.40
C VAL A 153 12.69 5.02 2.02
N ILE A 154 12.02 4.11 1.32
CA ILE A 154 12.57 2.82 0.90
C ILE A 154 12.68 2.80 -0.61
N ASP A 155 13.92 2.66 -1.12
CA ASP A 155 14.22 2.46 -2.54
C ASP A 155 13.62 3.55 -3.46
N VAL A 156 13.90 4.81 -3.13
CA VAL A 156 13.51 6.01 -3.92
C VAL A 156 14.73 6.69 -4.51
N VAL A 157 14.58 7.19 -5.74
CA VAL A 157 15.57 8.07 -6.38
C VAL A 157 14.88 9.35 -6.83
N GLU A 158 15.04 10.41 -6.04
CA GLU A 158 14.25 11.65 -6.11
C GLU A 158 14.44 12.47 -7.41
N GLY A 159 15.54 12.29 -8.14
CA GLY A 159 15.86 13.07 -9.36
C GLY A 159 15.74 12.33 -10.70
N THR A 160 15.88 11.00 -10.70
CA THR A 160 15.84 10.18 -11.93
C THR A 160 14.58 9.34 -12.04
N ALA A 161 13.88 9.03 -10.94
CA ALA A 161 12.71 8.15 -10.99
C ALA A 161 11.53 8.76 -11.74
N LEU A 162 11.19 10.05 -11.58
CA LEU A 162 10.07 10.65 -12.32
C LEU A 162 10.37 10.75 -13.84
N ALA A 163 11.63 11.09 -14.19
CA ALA A 163 12.09 11.09 -15.58
C ALA A 163 12.19 9.67 -16.16
N SER A 164 12.49 8.67 -15.35
CA SER A 164 12.56 7.25 -15.74
C SER A 164 11.19 6.57 -15.79
N VAL A 165 10.23 6.98 -14.95
CA VAL A 165 8.80 6.58 -15.01
C VAL A 165 8.16 7.13 -16.28
N ARG A 166 8.57 8.33 -16.73
CA ARG A 166 8.24 8.88 -18.05
C ARG A 166 9.15 8.37 -19.18
N GLY A 167 10.21 7.65 -18.83
CA GLY A 167 11.21 7.14 -19.75
C GLY A 167 10.72 5.90 -20.50
N GLU A 168 11.38 5.61 -21.63
CA GLU A 168 11.05 4.47 -22.49
C GLU A 168 11.13 3.13 -21.75
N ALA A 169 12.04 2.98 -20.78
CA ALA A 169 12.21 1.74 -20.02
C ALA A 169 10.98 1.39 -19.17
N MET A 170 10.37 2.35 -18.46
CA MET A 170 9.16 2.09 -17.68
C MET A 170 7.96 1.84 -18.60
N ARG A 171 7.84 2.60 -19.69
CA ARG A 171 6.79 2.37 -20.70
C ARG A 171 6.89 0.98 -21.33
N ALA A 172 8.10 0.55 -21.68
CA ALA A 172 8.35 -0.79 -22.21
C ALA A 172 8.05 -1.87 -21.16
N ALA A 173 8.47 -1.67 -19.90
CA ALA A 173 8.17 -2.59 -18.81
C ALA A 173 6.65 -2.73 -18.60
N VAL A 174 5.91 -1.62 -18.59
CA VAL A 174 4.44 -1.62 -18.50
C VAL A 174 3.81 -2.32 -19.71
N ALA A 175 4.28 -2.02 -20.94
CA ALA A 175 3.75 -2.62 -22.16
C ALA A 175 3.99 -4.15 -22.23
N SER A 176 5.07 -4.64 -21.64
CA SER A 176 5.40 -6.07 -21.55
C SER A 176 4.64 -6.84 -20.47
N ARG A 177 3.82 -6.16 -19.65
CA ARG A 177 3.08 -6.85 -18.58
C ARG A 177 2.00 -7.77 -19.14
N ALA A 178 1.80 -8.88 -18.44
CA ALA A 178 0.62 -9.70 -18.66
C ALA A 178 -0.63 -8.86 -18.42
N LYS A 179 -1.52 -8.83 -19.41
CA LYS A 179 -2.75 -8.00 -19.38
C LYS A 179 -3.85 -8.65 -18.56
N THR A 180 -3.88 -9.96 -18.52
CA THR A 180 -4.90 -10.77 -17.86
C THR A 180 -4.29 -12.06 -17.34
N PHE A 181 -4.87 -12.59 -16.27
CA PHE A 181 -4.55 -13.90 -15.72
C PHE A 181 -5.83 -14.73 -15.64
N ALA A 182 -5.71 -16.04 -15.86
CA ALA A 182 -6.86 -16.94 -15.74
C ALA A 182 -7.29 -17.10 -14.27
N THR A 183 -6.33 -17.13 -13.35
CA THR A 183 -6.58 -17.20 -11.90
C THR A 183 -5.67 -16.27 -11.12
N VAL A 184 -6.02 -15.99 -9.86
CA VAL A 184 -5.16 -15.25 -8.92
C VAL A 184 -3.85 -16.01 -8.66
N ALA A 185 -3.88 -17.35 -8.66
CA ALA A 185 -2.68 -18.16 -8.48
C ALA A 185 -1.68 -17.96 -9.64
N ASP A 186 -2.17 -17.86 -10.87
CA ASP A 186 -1.31 -17.56 -12.03
C ASP A 186 -0.67 -16.17 -11.92
N ALA A 187 -1.43 -15.19 -11.42
CA ALA A 187 -0.90 -13.85 -11.17
C ALA A 187 0.18 -13.86 -10.08
N ILE A 188 -0.03 -14.61 -8.99
CA ILE A 188 0.95 -14.76 -7.90
C ILE A 188 2.23 -15.42 -8.45
N GLU A 189 2.11 -16.50 -9.23
CA GLU A 189 3.27 -17.14 -9.84
C GLU A 189 4.02 -16.18 -10.77
N TRP A 190 3.30 -15.44 -11.61
CA TRP A 190 3.88 -14.46 -12.51
C TRP A 190 4.61 -13.34 -11.75
N CYS A 191 4.01 -12.80 -10.69
CA CYS A 191 4.63 -11.77 -9.84
C CYS A 191 5.94 -12.27 -9.20
N VAL A 192 5.97 -13.51 -8.71
CA VAL A 192 7.13 -14.10 -8.05
C VAL A 192 8.24 -14.45 -9.04
N ARG A 193 7.88 -15.05 -10.18
CA ARG A 193 8.87 -15.68 -11.08
C ARG A 193 9.26 -14.81 -12.26
N VAL A 194 8.29 -14.10 -12.85
CA VAL A 194 8.46 -13.39 -14.13
C VAL A 194 8.68 -11.92 -13.89
N ALA A 195 7.69 -11.24 -13.29
CA ALA A 195 7.74 -9.81 -13.09
C ALA A 195 8.69 -9.38 -11.98
N ARG A 196 8.90 -10.27 -10.99
CA ARG A 196 9.70 -10.03 -9.78
C ARG A 196 9.32 -8.75 -9.03
N THR A 197 8.06 -8.31 -9.17
CA THR A 197 7.52 -7.17 -8.41
C THR A 197 7.42 -7.50 -6.92
N THR A 198 7.14 -8.77 -6.60
CA THR A 198 7.15 -9.31 -5.24
C THR A 198 7.82 -10.69 -5.27
N SER A 199 9.13 -10.74 -5.05
CA SER A 199 9.93 -11.97 -5.15
C SER A 199 9.73 -12.92 -3.96
N ASN A 200 9.29 -12.41 -2.80
CA ASN A 200 8.94 -13.22 -1.64
C ASN A 200 7.56 -13.87 -1.85
N LEU A 201 7.51 -15.21 -1.88
CA LEU A 201 6.28 -15.96 -2.15
C LEU A 201 5.18 -15.69 -1.11
N GLU A 202 5.51 -15.62 0.18
CA GLU A 202 4.53 -15.35 1.24
C GLU A 202 3.90 -13.97 1.04
N SER A 203 4.72 -12.95 0.79
CA SER A 203 4.26 -11.60 0.45
C SER A 203 3.41 -11.56 -0.82
N ALA A 204 3.80 -12.28 -1.87
CA ALA A 204 3.04 -12.33 -3.10
C ALA A 204 1.67 -12.98 -2.89
N ARG A 205 1.60 -14.07 -2.12
CA ARG A 205 0.34 -14.78 -1.83
C ARG A 205 -0.67 -13.92 -1.10
N VAL A 206 -0.24 -13.04 -0.20
CA VAL A 206 -1.15 -12.13 0.53
C VAL A 206 -1.48 -10.86 -0.25
N SER A 207 -0.56 -10.33 -1.05
CA SER A 207 -0.72 -8.99 -1.63
C SER A 207 -1.25 -8.95 -3.05
N THR A 208 -0.94 -9.96 -3.88
CA THR A 208 -1.18 -9.89 -5.34
C THR A 208 -2.66 -9.72 -5.68
N ALA A 209 -3.56 -10.42 -4.96
CA ALA A 209 -5.00 -10.33 -5.18
C ALA A 209 -5.53 -8.89 -5.03
N HIS A 210 -4.90 -8.09 -4.16
CA HIS A 210 -5.29 -6.71 -3.88
C HIS A 210 -4.66 -5.70 -4.85
N ALA A 211 -3.97 -6.17 -5.89
CA ALA A 211 -3.49 -5.34 -7.01
C ALA A 211 -4.17 -5.73 -8.33
N LEU A 212 -5.10 -6.69 -8.32
CA LEU A 212 -5.83 -7.15 -9.50
C LEU A 212 -7.23 -6.54 -9.53
N VAL A 213 -7.74 -6.35 -10.75
CA VAL A 213 -9.13 -5.97 -11.00
C VAL A 213 -9.87 -7.12 -11.71
N PRO A 214 -11.14 -7.41 -11.38
CA PRO A 214 -11.90 -8.43 -12.07
C PRO A 214 -12.07 -8.12 -13.56
N SER A 215 -11.82 -9.11 -14.42
CA SER A 215 -12.05 -9.01 -15.87
C SER A 215 -13.56 -9.00 -16.14
N GLY A 216 -14.19 -7.83 -16.15
CA GLY A 216 -15.64 -7.70 -16.39
C GLY A 216 -16.36 -6.61 -15.58
N GLY A 217 -15.67 -5.92 -14.67
CA GLY A 217 -16.19 -4.69 -14.07
C GLY A 217 -16.07 -3.55 -15.08
N SER A 218 -17.14 -3.27 -15.82
CA SER A 218 -17.29 -1.99 -16.50
C SER A 218 -17.14 -0.89 -15.46
N GLY A 219 -16.06 -0.12 -15.53
CA GLY A 219 -16.05 1.23 -14.98
C GLY A 219 -17.15 2.00 -15.71
N SER A 220 -18.25 2.23 -15.01
CA SER A 220 -19.22 3.27 -15.31
C SER A 220 -18.89 4.48 -14.47
#